data_AF-A0A6J1M9Q0-F1
#
_entry.id   AF-A0A6J1M9Q0-F1
#
_cell.length_a   1.000
_cell.length_b   1.000
_cell.length_c   1.000
_cell.angle_alpha   90.00
_cell.angle_beta   90.00
_cell.angle_gamma   90.00
#
_symmetry.space_group_name_H-M   'P 1'
#
loop_
_entity.id
_entity.type
_entity.pdbx_description
1 polymer ?
#
loop_
_entity_poly.entity_id
_entity_poly.type
_entity_poly.pdbx_seq_one_letter_code
_entity_poly.pdbx_strand_id
1 'polypeptide(L)'
;METLPLNHPLKPSERWITYVFFLNKLLDLLDTVFFVLRKSFKQITILHIYHHVIMFYGMYWVLRIYGTGGQYAMMGFLNSFVHTVMYSYYFISALYPELKGSLWWKKYITRLQLLQFILLFFQAAFVLIFNPTCGFPTLLHYMQLAVAITFTAMFSNFYYHAYIKPKQVKEQ
;
A
#
# COMPACT_ATOMS: atom_id res chain seq x y z
N MET A 1 4.03 15.37 -12.95
CA MET A 1 2.59 15.46 -13.28
C MET A 1 1.93 16.28 -12.19
N GLU A 2 1.58 17.52 -12.53
CA GLU A 2 0.75 18.38 -11.67
C GLU A 2 -0.72 17.92 -11.73
N THR A 3 -1.56 18.41 -10.83
CA THR A 3 -3.00 18.13 -10.92
C THR A 3 -3.58 18.69 -12.22
N LEU A 4 -4.51 17.97 -12.84
CA LEU A 4 -5.18 18.49 -14.03
C LEU A 4 -5.96 19.79 -13.72
N PRO A 5 -6.01 20.77 -14.63
CA PRO A 5 -6.82 21.97 -14.43
C PRO A 5 -8.31 21.61 -14.36
N LEU A 6 -9.11 22.42 -13.68
CA LEU A 6 -10.53 22.14 -13.41
C LEU A 6 -11.36 21.94 -14.69
N ASN A 7 -11.00 22.63 -15.76
CA ASN A 7 -11.69 22.59 -17.05
C ASN A 7 -11.22 21.44 -17.97
N HIS A 8 -10.29 20.60 -17.51
CA HIS A 8 -9.77 19.50 -18.31
C HIS A 8 -10.82 18.39 -18.47
N PRO A 9 -11.01 17.80 -19.66
CA PRO A 9 -12.02 16.76 -19.89
C PRO A 9 -11.82 15.50 -19.04
N LEU A 10 -10.58 15.20 -18.64
CA LEU A 10 -10.24 14.08 -17.75
C LEU A 10 -10.32 14.43 -16.25
N LYS A 11 -10.67 15.67 -15.88
CA LYS A 11 -10.75 16.05 -14.47
C LYS A 11 -11.84 15.29 -13.70
N PRO A 12 -13.06 15.07 -14.26
CA PRO A 12 -14.08 14.29 -13.58
C PRO A 12 -13.65 12.84 -13.31
N SER A 13 -13.01 12.19 -14.28
CA SER A 13 -12.51 10.82 -14.13
C SER A 13 -11.37 10.72 -13.12
N GLU A 14 -10.41 11.66 -13.14
CA GLU A 14 -9.34 11.75 -12.13
C GLU A 14 -9.91 11.84 -10.71
N ARG A 15 -10.91 12.71 -10.51
CA ARG A 15 -11.57 12.88 -9.21
C ARG A 15 -12.28 11.60 -8.79
N TRP A 16 -13.06 11.01 -9.69
CA TRP A 16 -13.81 9.79 -9.42
C TRP A 16 -12.88 8.64 -9.02
N ILE A 17 -11.81 8.40 -9.79
CA ILE A 17 -10.81 7.37 -9.48
C ILE A 17 -10.17 7.62 -8.11
N THR A 18 -9.81 8.87 -7.82
CA THR A 18 -9.21 9.24 -6.54
C THR A 18 -10.16 8.98 -5.36
N TYR A 19 -11.44 9.35 -5.48
CA TYR A 19 -12.43 9.09 -4.43
C TYR A 19 -12.74 7.59 -4.27
N VAL A 20 -12.82 6.84 -5.36
CA VAL A 20 -13.00 5.39 -5.31
C VAL A 20 -11.81 4.73 -4.60
N PHE A 21 -10.59 5.16 -4.90
CA PHE A 21 -9.40 4.68 -4.19
C PHE A 21 -9.43 5.05 -2.70
N PHE A 22 -9.91 6.25 -2.34
CA PHE A 22 -10.08 6.64 -0.93
C PHE A 22 -11.10 5.76 -0.21
N LEU A 23 -12.25 5.50 -0.84
CA LEU A 23 -13.27 4.58 -0.31
C LEU A 23 -12.70 3.16 -0.18
N ASN A 24 -11.88 2.70 -1.12
CA ASN A 24 -11.19 1.42 -1.00
C ASN A 24 -10.31 1.37 0.26
N LYS A 25 -9.55 2.42 0.58
CA LYS A 25 -8.75 2.47 1.82
C LYS A 25 -9.60 2.51 3.09
N LEU A 26 -10.79 3.10 3.04
CA LEU A 26 -11.76 3.01 4.14
C LEU A 26 -12.27 1.58 4.32
N LEU A 27 -12.58 0.88 3.23
CA LEU A 27 -13.02 -0.52 3.27
C LEU A 27 -11.90 -1.45 3.73
N ASP A 28 -10.64 -1.19 3.40
CA ASP A 28 -9.48 -1.93 3.90
C ASP A 28 -9.40 -1.93 5.44
N LEU A 29 -9.97 -0.92 6.13
CA LEU A 29 -10.05 -0.92 7.60
C LEU A 29 -10.94 -2.05 8.15
N LEU A 30 -11.90 -2.53 7.35
CA LEU A 30 -12.75 -3.66 7.71
C LEU A 30 -11.95 -4.95 7.88
N ASP A 31 -10.78 -5.10 7.24
CA ASP A 31 -9.90 -6.26 7.47
C ASP A 31 -9.55 -6.40 8.96
N THR A 32 -9.29 -5.27 9.62
CA THR A 32 -9.01 -5.25 11.07
C THR A 32 -10.24 -5.65 11.86
N VAL A 33 -11.42 -5.18 11.47
CA VAL A 33 -12.70 -5.56 12.11
C VAL A 33 -12.92 -7.07 11.97
N PHE A 34 -12.73 -7.64 10.78
CA PHE A 34 -12.85 -9.08 10.56
C PHE A 34 -11.82 -9.90 11.36
N PHE A 35 -10.59 -9.41 11.51
CA PHE A 35 -9.59 -10.09 12.35
C PHE A 35 -9.97 -10.10 13.83
N VAL A 36 -10.52 -9.00 14.35
CA VAL A 36 -11.03 -8.93 15.73
C VAL A 36 -12.22 -9.86 15.91
N LEU A 37 -13.20 -9.83 15.01
CA LEU A 37 -14.39 -10.69 15.07
C LEU A 37 -14.03 -12.18 14.98
N ARG A 38 -13.03 -12.54 14.17
CA ARG A 38 -12.51 -13.92 14.05
C ARG A 38 -11.59 -14.33 15.22
N LYS A 39 -11.32 -13.43 16.17
CA LYS A 39 -10.33 -13.62 17.25
C LYS A 39 -8.92 -13.98 16.72
N SER A 40 -8.57 -13.51 15.52
CA SER A 40 -7.31 -13.80 14.85
C SER A 40 -6.24 -12.73 15.13
N PHE A 41 -5.95 -12.51 16.41
CA PHE A 41 -5.05 -11.43 16.85
C PHE A 41 -3.60 -11.60 16.34
N LYS A 42 -3.20 -12.81 15.94
CA LYS A 42 -1.89 -13.06 15.32
C LYS A 42 -1.70 -12.32 13.98
N GLN A 43 -2.78 -11.91 13.31
CA GLN A 43 -2.73 -11.18 12.04
C GLN A 43 -2.66 -9.65 12.26
N ILE A 44 -3.08 -9.16 13.42
CA ILE A 44 -3.04 -7.74 13.79
C ILE A 44 -1.63 -7.40 14.28
N THR A 45 -0.73 -7.20 13.33
CA THR A 45 0.66 -6.81 13.60
C THR A 45 0.81 -5.29 13.67
N ILE A 46 1.91 -4.81 14.25
CA ILE A 46 2.27 -3.38 14.18
C ILE A 46 2.35 -2.91 12.72
N LEU A 47 2.89 -3.75 11.82
CA LEU A 47 2.92 -3.48 10.38
C LEU A 47 1.52 -3.26 9.80
N HIS A 48 0.57 -4.14 10.14
CA HIS A 48 -0.82 -4.03 9.70
C HIS A 48 -1.44 -2.71 10.15
N ILE A 49 -1.44 -2.44 11.46
CA ILE A 49 -2.07 -1.22 12.00
C ILE A 49 -1.39 0.03 11.43
N TYR A 50 -0.06 0.08 11.45
CA TYR A 50 0.70 1.22 10.93
C TYR A 50 0.35 1.49 9.46
N HIS A 51 0.32 0.45 8.63
CA HIS A 51 -0.07 0.56 7.22
C HIS A 51 -1.48 1.10 7.03
N HIS A 52 -2.47 0.51 7.68
CA HIS A 52 -3.87 0.91 7.50
C HIS A 52 -4.13 2.34 7.99
N VAL A 53 -3.51 2.74 9.11
CA VAL A 53 -3.64 4.10 9.64
C VAL A 53 -2.98 5.11 8.71
N ILE A 54 -1.72 4.90 8.29
CA ILE A 54 -1.02 5.88 7.46
C ILE A 54 -1.63 5.98 6.06
N MET A 55 -2.11 4.87 5.48
CA MET A 55 -2.75 4.90 4.16
C MET A 55 -4.09 5.64 4.20
N PHE A 56 -4.92 5.40 5.22
CA PHE A 56 -6.21 6.07 5.36
C PHE A 56 -6.07 7.56 5.71
N TYR A 57 -5.38 7.87 6.82
CA TYR A 57 -5.21 9.25 7.27
C TYR A 57 -4.29 10.06 6.36
N GLY A 58 -3.21 9.45 5.85
CA GLY A 58 -2.31 10.11 4.91
C GLY A 58 -3.03 10.49 3.63
N MET A 59 -3.85 9.58 3.08
CA MET A 59 -4.64 9.89 1.89
C MET A 59 -5.69 10.98 2.15
N TYR A 60 -6.36 10.96 3.31
CA TYR A 60 -7.31 12.01 3.69
C TYR A 60 -6.64 13.40 3.71
N TRP A 61 -5.48 13.51 4.36
CA TRP A 61 -4.74 14.77 4.42
C TRP A 61 -4.22 15.23 3.05
N VAL A 62 -3.71 14.30 2.24
CA VAL A 62 -3.28 14.60 0.86
C VAL A 62 -4.45 15.13 0.03
N LEU A 63 -5.63 14.50 0.08
CA LEU A 63 -6.82 14.98 -0.63
C LEU A 63 -7.23 16.38 -0.18
N ARG A 64 -7.11 16.68 1.11
CA ARG A 64 -7.53 17.99 1.67
C ARG A 64 -6.53 19.11 1.34
N ILE A 65 -5.24 18.81 1.34
CA ILE A 65 -4.19 19.83 1.14
C ILE A 65 -3.90 20.04 -0.34
N TYR A 66 -3.77 18.96 -1.12
CA TYR A 66 -3.33 19.00 -2.51
C TYR A 66 -4.46 18.74 -3.52
N GLY A 67 -5.47 17.95 -3.14
CA GLY A 67 -6.57 17.59 -4.02
C GLY A 67 -6.36 16.25 -4.72
N THR A 68 -6.97 16.10 -5.91
CA THR A 68 -6.99 14.84 -6.66
C THR A 68 -5.90 14.78 -7.72
N GLY A 69 -5.37 13.59 -7.97
CA GLY A 69 -4.41 13.32 -9.05
C GLY A 69 -2.94 13.60 -8.71
N GLY A 70 -2.17 13.94 -9.73
CA GLY A 70 -0.72 14.19 -9.64
C GLY A 70 0.11 12.94 -9.35
N GLN A 71 1.23 13.14 -8.64
CA GLN A 71 2.24 12.10 -8.33
C GLN A 71 1.63 10.88 -7.61
N TYR A 72 0.71 11.13 -6.68
CA TYR A 72 0.05 10.08 -5.89
C TYR A 72 -0.93 9.21 -6.70
N ALA A 73 -1.33 9.63 -7.91
CA ALA A 73 -2.14 8.78 -8.78
C ALA A 73 -1.38 7.50 -9.17
N MET A 74 -0.07 7.59 -9.40
CA MET A 74 0.77 6.42 -9.69
C MET A 74 0.86 5.47 -8.49
N MET A 75 0.94 6.03 -7.27
CA MET A 75 0.84 5.26 -6.04
C MET A 75 -0.50 4.52 -5.94
N GLY A 76 -1.60 5.21 -6.20
CA GLY A 76 -2.93 4.61 -6.18
C GLY A 76 -3.07 3.47 -7.20
N PHE A 77 -2.57 3.66 -8.41
CA PHE A 77 -2.59 2.64 -9.47
C PHE A 77 -1.78 1.39 -9.08
N LEU A 78 -0.51 1.56 -8.71
CA LEU A 78 0.35 0.44 -8.33
C LEU A 78 -0.17 -0.28 -7.09
N ASN A 79 -0.63 0.46 -6.07
CA ASN A 79 -1.22 -0.13 -4.87
C ASN A 79 -2.47 -0.95 -5.21
N SER A 80 -3.37 -0.43 -6.04
CA SER A 80 -4.59 -1.14 -6.44
C SER A 80 -4.28 -2.43 -7.20
N PHE A 81 -3.28 -2.41 -8.08
CA PHE A 81 -2.81 -3.61 -8.78
C PHE A 81 -2.31 -4.67 -7.80
N VAL A 82 -1.40 -4.31 -6.88
CA VAL A 82 -0.86 -5.26 -5.90
C VAL A 82 -1.92 -5.74 -4.91
N HIS A 83 -2.82 -4.86 -4.46
CA HIS A 83 -3.95 -5.22 -3.60
C HIS A 83 -4.91 -6.18 -4.31
N THR A 84 -5.15 -6.03 -5.61
CA THR A 84 -5.97 -6.98 -6.39
C THR A 84 -5.36 -8.39 -6.31
N VAL A 85 -4.04 -8.51 -6.49
CA VAL A 85 -3.33 -9.80 -6.38
C VAL A 85 -3.38 -10.34 -4.94
N MET A 86 -3.18 -9.48 -3.93
CA MET A 86 -3.21 -9.86 -2.52
C MET A 86 -4.60 -10.34 -2.07
N TYR A 87 -5.66 -9.60 -2.39
CA TYR A 87 -7.02 -9.97 -2.02
C TYR A 87 -7.51 -11.20 -2.77
N SER A 88 -7.08 -11.39 -4.02
CA SER A 88 -7.33 -12.66 -4.75
C SER A 88 -6.74 -13.85 -4.00
N TYR A 89 -5.53 -13.70 -3.46
CA TYR A 89 -4.92 -14.72 -2.60
C TYR A 89 -5.73 -14.98 -1.32
N TYR A 90 -6.20 -13.93 -0.64
CA TYR A 90 -7.02 -14.09 0.57
C TYR A 90 -8.37 -14.73 0.28
N PHE A 91 -8.99 -14.40 -0.85
CA PHE A 91 -10.23 -15.00 -1.30
C PHE A 91 -10.06 -16.51 -1.54
N ILE A 92 -9.05 -16.92 -2.30
CA ILE A 92 -8.75 -18.34 -2.55
C ILE A 92 -8.42 -19.07 -1.23
N SER A 93 -7.65 -18.43 -0.35
CA SER A 93 -7.30 -19.01 0.96
C SER A 93 -8.50 -19.19 1.88
N ALA A 94 -9.56 -18.39 1.70
CA ALA A 94 -10.80 -18.50 2.45
C ALA A 94 -11.71 -19.61 1.89
N LEU A 95 -11.76 -19.77 0.57
CA LEU A 95 -12.54 -20.82 -0.10
C LEU A 95 -11.95 -22.22 0.10
N TYR A 96 -10.62 -22.34 0.09
CA TYR A 96 -9.92 -23.61 0.19
C TYR A 96 -8.97 -23.64 1.40
N PRO A 97 -9.49 -23.85 2.62
CA PRO A 97 -8.67 -23.90 3.84
C PRO A 97 -7.59 -24.97 3.79
N GLU A 98 -7.84 -26.09 3.09
CA GLU A 98 -6.90 -27.19 2.90
C GLU A 98 -5.67 -26.78 2.09
N LEU A 99 -5.83 -25.85 1.15
CA LEU A 99 -4.73 -25.33 0.34
C LEU A 99 -3.88 -24.31 1.09
N LYS A 100 -4.34 -23.76 2.22
CA LYS A 100 -3.65 -22.69 2.98
C LYS A 100 -2.19 -23.02 3.32
N GLY A 101 -1.86 -24.30 3.54
CA GLY A 101 -0.51 -24.78 3.78
C GLY A 101 0.38 -24.90 2.53
N SER A 102 -0.23 -25.05 1.35
CA SER A 102 0.43 -25.32 0.06
C SER A 102 0.59 -24.09 -0.83
N LEU A 103 0.15 -22.90 -0.40
CA LEU A 103 0.21 -21.67 -1.19
C LEU A 103 1.64 -21.10 -1.28
N TRP A 104 2.50 -21.76 -2.05
CA TRP A 104 3.87 -21.38 -2.38
C TRP A 104 4.01 -19.96 -2.95
N TRP A 105 2.97 -19.46 -3.64
CA TRP A 105 2.98 -18.12 -4.23
C TRP A 105 2.92 -16.96 -3.21
N LYS A 106 2.68 -17.24 -1.92
CA LYS A 106 2.58 -16.20 -0.87
C LYS A 106 3.85 -15.33 -0.79
N LYS A 107 5.01 -15.96 -0.99
CA LYS A 107 6.31 -15.28 -1.00
C LYS A 107 6.44 -14.28 -2.16
N TYR A 108 5.84 -14.58 -3.30
CA TYR A 108 5.86 -13.71 -4.48
C TYR A 108 4.99 -12.48 -4.28
N ILE A 109 3.86 -12.59 -3.57
CA ILE A 109 3.02 -11.45 -3.21
C ILE A 109 3.81 -10.47 -2.34
N THR A 110 4.52 -10.97 -1.32
CA THR A 110 5.36 -10.11 -0.47
C THR A 110 6.49 -9.46 -1.28
N ARG A 111 7.13 -10.17 -2.21
CA ARG A 111 8.14 -9.59 -3.12
C ARG A 111 7.54 -8.50 -4.02
N LEU A 112 6.33 -8.70 -4.52
CA LEU A 112 5.61 -7.73 -5.34
C LEU A 112 5.30 -6.44 -4.54
N GLN A 113 4.90 -6.59 -3.27
CA GLN A 113 4.70 -5.47 -2.34
C GLN A 113 6.02 -4.70 -2.09
N LEU A 114 7.14 -5.38 -1.85
CA LEU A 114 8.44 -4.71 -1.73
C LEU A 114 8.82 -3.97 -3.01
N LEU A 115 8.63 -4.59 -4.17
CA LEU A 115 8.93 -3.98 -5.46
C LEU A 115 8.10 -2.70 -5.67
N GLN A 116 6.82 -2.71 -5.30
CA GLN A 116 5.97 -1.52 -5.34
C GLN A 116 6.57 -0.36 -4.53
N PHE A 117 6.99 -0.60 -3.28
CA PHE A 117 7.55 0.47 -2.44
C PHE A 117 8.87 1.02 -3.00
N ILE A 118 9.71 0.15 -3.56
CA ILE A 118 10.97 0.54 -4.21
C ILE A 118 10.70 1.39 -5.45
N LEU A 119 9.75 0.99 -6.30
CA LEU A 119 9.36 1.77 -7.49
C LEU A 119 8.82 3.15 -7.12
N LEU A 120 7.99 3.24 -6.07
CA LEU A 120 7.45 4.50 -5.57
C LEU A 120 8.53 5.39 -4.95
N PHE A 121 9.53 4.80 -4.29
CA PHE A 121 10.69 5.53 -3.78
C PHE A 121 11.49 6.15 -4.93
N PHE A 122 11.85 5.35 -5.94
CA PHE A 122 12.61 5.84 -7.09
C PHE A 122 11.83 6.88 -7.88
N GLN A 123 10.52 6.71 -8.06
CA GLN A 123 9.71 7.73 -8.72
C GLN A 123 9.70 9.06 -7.95
N ALA A 124 9.53 9.03 -6.63
CA ALA A 124 9.56 10.25 -5.82
C ALA A 124 10.94 10.93 -5.85
N ALA A 125 12.02 10.14 -5.72
CA ALA A 125 13.39 10.65 -5.78
C ALA A 125 13.75 11.22 -7.16
N PHE A 126 13.36 10.53 -8.23
CA PHE A 126 13.61 10.96 -9.60
C PHE A 126 12.96 12.31 -9.89
N VAL A 127 11.70 12.51 -9.49
CA VAL A 127 11.04 13.81 -9.66
C VAL A 127 11.75 14.88 -8.85
N LEU A 128 12.10 14.62 -7.59
CA LEU A 128 12.73 15.60 -6.72
C LEU A 128 14.10 16.07 -7.26
N ILE A 129 14.87 15.16 -7.85
CA ILE A 129 16.23 15.44 -8.36
C ILE A 129 16.18 16.07 -9.76
N PHE A 130 15.40 15.49 -10.68
CA PHE A 130 15.46 15.84 -12.10
C PHE A 130 14.39 16.86 -12.53
N ASN A 131 13.36 17.11 -11.72
CA ASN A 131 12.30 18.06 -12.02
C ASN A 131 12.02 19.01 -10.84
N PRO A 132 13.01 19.85 -10.45
CA PRO A 132 12.87 20.75 -9.31
C PRO A 132 11.82 21.87 -9.52
N THR A 133 11.41 22.11 -10.76
CA THR A 133 10.38 23.12 -11.13
C THR A 133 8.95 22.57 -11.10
N CYS A 134 8.76 21.30 -10.72
CA CYS A 134 7.44 20.69 -10.58
C CYS A 134 6.62 21.43 -9.49
N GLY A 135 5.42 21.92 -9.81
CA GLY A 135 4.52 22.59 -8.86
C GLY A 135 3.91 21.69 -7.79
N PHE A 136 4.44 20.47 -7.60
CA PHE A 136 4.03 19.56 -6.55
C PHE A 136 4.67 19.96 -5.21
N PRO A 137 3.92 20.04 -4.09
CA PRO A 137 4.48 20.47 -2.81
C PRO A 137 5.65 19.59 -2.34
N THR A 138 6.81 20.21 -2.09
CA THR A 138 8.03 19.51 -1.67
C THR A 138 7.84 18.72 -0.37
N LEU A 139 7.00 19.22 0.54
CA LEU A 139 6.64 18.51 1.78
C LEU A 139 6.03 17.13 1.49
N LEU A 140 5.13 17.05 0.50
CA LEU A 140 4.47 15.79 0.11
C LEU A 140 5.46 14.81 -0.52
N HIS A 141 6.47 15.31 -1.24
CA HIS A 141 7.57 14.50 -1.75
C HIS A 141 8.37 13.85 -0.60
N TYR A 142 8.78 14.63 0.39
CA TYR A 142 9.51 14.10 1.54
C TYR A 142 8.68 13.13 2.36
N MET A 143 7.38 13.40 2.55
CA MET A 143 6.46 12.46 3.20
C MET A 143 6.35 11.15 2.43
N GLN A 144 6.22 11.18 1.10
CA GLN A 144 6.18 9.97 0.28
C GLN A 144 7.47 9.15 0.40
N LEU A 145 8.64 9.81 0.37
CA LEU A 145 9.94 9.16 0.56
C LEU A 145 10.06 8.51 1.94
N ALA A 146 9.70 9.24 3.00
CA ALA A 146 9.73 8.72 4.37
C ALA A 146 8.84 7.47 4.51
N VAL A 147 7.60 7.54 4.03
CA VAL A 147 6.66 6.41 4.07
C VAL A 147 7.17 5.21 3.25
N ALA A 148 7.73 5.44 2.06
CA ALA A 148 8.30 4.36 1.24
C ALA A 148 9.49 3.67 1.92
N ILE A 149 10.37 4.42 2.59
CA ILE A 149 11.49 3.87 3.37
C ILE A 149 10.96 3.04 4.54
N THR A 150 10.02 3.59 5.32
CA THR A 150 9.45 2.89 6.48
C THR A 150 8.78 1.59 6.06
N PHE A 151 7.95 1.60 5.00
CA PHE A 151 7.32 0.38 4.52
C PHE A 151 8.32 -0.63 3.98
N THR A 152 9.32 -0.20 3.22
CA THR A 152 10.38 -1.09 2.72
C THR A 152 11.10 -1.77 3.89
N ALA A 153 11.44 -1.03 4.95
CA ALA A 153 12.09 -1.58 6.13
C ALA A 153 11.19 -2.59 6.87
N MET A 154 9.94 -2.23 7.15
CA MET A 154 9.02 -3.10 7.89
C MET A 154 8.66 -4.38 7.11
N PHE A 155 8.43 -4.26 5.79
CA PHE A 155 8.15 -5.43 4.95
C PHE A 155 9.38 -6.30 4.73
N SER A 156 10.57 -5.72 4.64
CA SER A 156 11.83 -6.49 4.59
C SER A 156 12.05 -7.27 5.89
N ASN A 157 11.80 -6.63 7.04
CA ASN A 157 11.86 -7.29 8.34
C ASN A 157 10.85 -8.44 8.43
N PHE A 158 9.60 -8.21 8.01
CA PHE A 158 8.58 -9.26 7.93
C PHE A 158 9.02 -10.41 7.02
N TYR A 159 9.55 -10.10 5.83
CA TYR A 159 10.00 -11.11 4.87
C TYR A 159 11.16 -11.95 5.41
N TYR A 160 12.12 -11.30 6.09
CA TYR A 160 13.23 -11.99 6.74
C TYR A 160 12.73 -12.98 7.80
N HIS A 161 11.87 -12.53 8.72
CA HIS A 161 11.34 -13.37 9.78
C HIS A 161 10.38 -14.47 9.30
N ALA A 162 9.63 -14.21 8.23
CA ALA A 162 8.64 -15.15 7.72
C ALA A 162 9.23 -16.23 6.79
N TYR A 163 10.29 -15.92 6.04
CA TYR A 163 10.78 -16.78 4.95
C TYR A 163 12.28 -17.11 4.98
N ILE A 164 13.13 -16.29 5.62
CA ILE A 164 14.59 -16.51 5.62
C ILE A 164 15.03 -17.10 6.96
N LYS A 165 14.56 -16.52 8.08
CA LYS A 165 14.93 -17.00 9.40
C LYS A 165 14.43 -18.44 9.56
N PRO A 166 15.31 -19.41 9.85
CA PRO A 166 14.89 -20.79 10.05
C PRO A 166 13.87 -20.82 11.20
N LYS A 167 12.73 -21.48 10.99
CA LYS A 167 11.78 -21.75 12.07
C LYS A 167 12.54 -22.59 13.09
N GLN A 168 12.79 -22.06 14.27
CA GLN A 168 13.23 -22.89 15.37
C GLN A 168 12.13 -23.93 15.59
N VAL A 169 12.48 -25.20 15.38
CA VAL A 169 11.69 -26.32 15.86
C VAL A 169 11.63 -26.11 17.36
N LYS A 170 10.47 -25.70 17.88
CA LYS A 170 10.24 -25.83 19.31
C LYS A 170 10.19 -27.33 19.57
N GLU A 171 11.27 -27.89 20.09
CA GLU A 171 11.19 -29.15 20.82
C GLU A 171 10.15 -28.93 21.93
N GLN A 172 9.02 -29.60 21.79
CA GLN A 172 8.03 -29.82 22.84
C GLN A 172 8.02 -31.31 23.14
#